data_AF-K6DBM7-F1
#
_entry.id   AF-K6DBM7-F1
#
_cell.length_a   1.000
_cell.length_b   1.000
_cell.length_c   1.000
_cell.angle_alpha   90.00
_cell.angle_beta   90.00
_cell.angle_gamma   90.00
#
_symmetry.space_group_name_H-M   'P 1'
#
loop_
_entity.id
_entity.type
_entity.pdbx_description
1 polymer ?
#
loop_
_entity_poly.entity_id
_entity_poly.type
_entity_poly.pdbx_seq_one_letter_code
_entity_poly.pdbx_strand_id
1 'polypeptide(L)'
;MKLKMLIAIIIGLCVPFMTALTTFADSKPIDAMIEKQKEVDKMIFEEKQAELAEKGITVTYTAPLETSIEIGIQPYNEETINYFNEIFGVNNVSIVDGGQQAVIMSSNVNELLRDEETSEENGSVIKTFTILAAIIVLCGGISAFILRKKRIKN
;
A
#
# COMPACT_ATOMS: atom_id res chain seq x y z
N MET A 1 -20.27 -43.85 4.59
CA MET A 1 -19.81 -43.11 3.40
C MET A 1 -18.48 -43.70 2.93
N LYS A 2 -18.25 -43.84 1.63
CA LYS A 2 -17.02 -44.47 1.10
C LYS A 2 -15.83 -43.54 1.40
N LEU A 3 -14.73 -44.08 1.94
CA LEU A 3 -13.50 -43.35 2.31
C LEU A 3 -12.96 -42.44 1.19
N LYS A 4 -13.13 -42.87 -0.07
CA LYS A 4 -12.77 -42.10 -1.28
C LYS A 4 -13.59 -40.82 -1.46
N MET A 5 -14.80 -40.78 -0.92
CA MET A 5 -15.70 -39.63 -0.98
C MET A 5 -15.37 -38.59 0.11
N LEU A 6 -14.78 -39.02 1.23
CA LEU A 6 -14.37 -38.13 2.33
C LEU A 6 -13.09 -37.35 1.97
N ILE A 7 -12.13 -38.00 1.29
CA ILE A 7 -10.88 -37.37 0.83
C ILE A 7 -11.15 -36.28 -0.22
N ALA A 8 -12.13 -36.48 -1.11
CA ALA A 8 -12.49 -35.48 -2.12
C ALA A 8 -13.08 -34.19 -1.51
N ILE A 9 -13.75 -34.28 -0.36
CA ILE A 9 -14.34 -33.13 0.34
C ILE A 9 -13.28 -32.34 1.11
N ILE A 10 -12.30 -33.03 1.72
CA ILE A 10 -11.21 -32.38 2.49
C ILE A 10 -10.25 -31.62 1.56
N ILE A 11 -9.91 -32.18 0.40
CA ILE A 11 -9.00 -31.53 -0.55
C ILE A 11 -9.71 -30.36 -1.27
N GLY A 12 -11.00 -30.48 -1.57
CA GLY A 12 -11.79 -29.40 -2.19
C GLY A 12 -11.97 -28.16 -1.31
N LEU A 13 -11.88 -28.30 0.02
CA LEU A 13 -12.04 -27.19 0.96
C LEU A 13 -10.74 -26.39 1.19
N CYS A 14 -9.56 -27.00 1.04
CA CYS A 14 -8.27 -26.33 1.27
C CYS A 14 -7.82 -25.46 0.09
N VAL A 15 -8.17 -25.83 -1.15
CA VAL A 15 -7.69 -25.13 -2.35
C VAL A 15 -8.20 -23.68 -2.47
N PRO A 16 -9.46 -23.31 -2.11
CA PRO A 16 -9.88 -21.91 -2.14
C PRO A 16 -9.39 -21.07 -0.93
N PHE A 17 -8.95 -21.69 0.17
CA PHE A 17 -8.49 -20.94 1.35
C PHE A 17 -7.08 -20.34 1.16
N MET A 18 -6.26 -20.93 0.28
CA MET A 18 -4.92 -20.43 -0.03
C MET A 18 -4.91 -19.26 -1.02
N THR A 19 -5.97 -19.06 -1.82
CA THR A 19 -6.01 -18.01 -2.85
C THR A 19 -6.64 -16.70 -2.40
N ALA A 20 -7.08 -16.59 -1.14
CA ALA A 20 -7.74 -15.39 -0.62
C ALA A 20 -6.80 -14.45 0.16
N LEU A 21 -5.52 -14.78 0.33
CA LEU A 21 -4.62 -14.00 1.20
C LEU A 21 -3.70 -12.99 0.49
N THR A 22 -3.65 -12.91 -0.84
CA THR A 22 -2.63 -12.09 -1.53
C THR A 22 -3.17 -10.89 -2.32
N THR A 23 -4.41 -10.45 -2.13
CA THR A 23 -4.98 -9.32 -2.91
C THR A 23 -5.26 -8.05 -2.10
N PHE A 24 -4.44 -7.75 -1.10
CA PHE A 24 -4.45 -6.44 -0.41
C PHE A 24 -3.02 -5.95 -0.20
N ALA A 25 -2.33 -5.57 -1.27
CA ALA A 25 -1.07 -4.82 -1.15
C ALA A 25 -0.86 -4.02 -2.44
N ASP A 26 -1.81 -3.14 -2.75
CA ASP A 26 -1.61 -2.07 -3.73
C ASP A 26 -1.90 -0.74 -3.05
N SER A 27 -1.27 -0.51 -1.90
CA SER A 27 -1.04 0.86 -1.43
C SER A 27 0.24 1.34 -2.12
N LYS A 28 0.15 2.48 -2.79
CA LYS A 28 1.34 3.16 -3.31
C LYS A 28 2.32 3.30 -2.14
N PRO A 29 3.60 2.90 -2.26
CA PRO A 29 4.55 2.88 -1.13
C PRO A 29 4.60 4.21 -0.34
N ILE A 30 4.36 5.32 -1.04
CA ILE A 30 4.27 6.69 -0.50
C ILE A 30 3.09 6.85 0.47
N ASP A 31 1.91 6.33 0.15
CA ASP A 31 0.70 6.52 0.98
C ASP A 31 0.85 5.81 2.34
N ALA A 32 1.48 4.62 2.34
CA ALA A 32 1.78 3.90 3.57
C ALA A 32 2.84 4.62 4.43
N MET A 33 3.80 5.31 3.80
CA MET A 33 4.82 6.07 4.53
C MET A 33 4.28 7.37 5.11
N ILE A 34 3.31 8.01 4.45
CA ILE A 34 2.63 9.19 5.00
C ILE A 34 1.90 8.85 6.30
N GLU A 35 1.24 7.70 6.37
CA GLU A 35 0.57 7.30 7.61
C GLU A 35 1.57 7.03 8.74
N LYS A 36 2.68 6.35 8.44
CA LYS A 36 3.78 6.17 9.40
C LYS A 36 4.37 7.50 9.86
N GLN A 37 4.52 8.47 8.96
CA GLN A 37 5.00 9.80 9.34
C GLN A 37 4.04 10.45 10.34
N LYS A 38 2.72 10.36 10.14
CA LYS A 38 1.74 10.91 11.11
C LYS A 38 1.87 10.27 12.49
N GLU A 39 2.10 8.96 12.55
CA GLU A 39 2.32 8.26 13.82
C GLU A 39 3.57 8.78 14.53
N VAL A 40 4.67 8.96 13.78
CA VAL A 40 5.92 9.55 14.30
C VAL A 40 5.70 11.00 14.75
N ASP A 41 5.01 11.80 13.95
CA ASP A 41 4.73 13.21 14.25
C ASP A 41 3.91 13.35 15.52
N LYS A 42 2.87 12.54 15.68
CA LYS A 42 2.05 12.51 16.89
C LYS A 42 2.90 12.20 18.12
N MET A 43 3.74 11.17 18.04
CA MET A 43 4.65 10.79 19.13
C MET A 43 5.61 11.93 19.49
N ILE A 44 6.26 12.55 18.51
CA ILE A 44 7.28 13.59 18.74
C ILE A 44 6.65 14.91 19.22
N PHE A 45 5.63 15.38 18.51
CA PHE A 45 5.11 16.75 18.67
C PHE A 45 3.94 16.86 19.64
N GLU A 46 3.30 15.75 20.00
CA GLU A 46 2.24 15.73 21.01
C GLU A 46 2.66 14.97 22.27
N GLU A 47 3.05 13.71 22.14
CA GLU A 47 3.22 12.82 23.31
C GLU A 47 4.55 13.03 24.05
N LYS A 48 5.62 13.33 23.32
CA LYS A 48 6.99 13.46 23.86
C LYS A 48 7.49 14.88 24.00
N GLN A 49 6.67 15.88 23.65
CA GLN A 49 7.10 17.29 23.63
C GLN A 49 7.73 17.74 24.96
N ALA A 50 7.12 17.39 26.09
CA ALA A 50 7.62 17.77 27.41
C ALA A 50 8.97 17.09 27.75
N GLU A 51 9.10 15.80 27.42
CA GLU A 51 10.31 15.01 27.67
C GLU A 51 11.48 15.49 26.80
N LEU A 52 11.20 15.79 25.52
CA LEU A 52 12.18 16.35 24.59
C LEU A 52 12.68 17.71 25.08
N ALA A 53 11.77 18.57 25.55
CA ALA A 53 12.12 19.87 26.12
C ALA A 53 13.00 19.74 27.38
N GLU A 54 12.66 18.81 28.29
CA GLU A 54 13.47 18.54 29.50
C GLU A 54 14.88 18.06 29.16
N LYS A 55 15.01 17.23 28.12
CA LYS A 55 16.29 16.73 27.62
C LYS A 55 17.06 17.74 26.75
N GLY A 56 16.48 18.91 26.46
CA GLY A 56 17.09 19.91 25.57
C GLY A 56 17.19 19.44 24.11
N ILE A 57 16.31 18.52 23.70
CA ILE A 57 16.24 17.98 22.34
C ILE A 57 15.21 18.76 21.54
N THR A 58 15.60 19.22 20.36
CA THR A 58 14.73 19.86 19.38
C THR A 58 14.64 18.99 18.14
N VAL A 59 13.42 18.66 17.71
CA VAL A 59 13.17 18.06 16.40
C VAL A 59 12.81 19.18 15.44
N THR A 60 13.56 19.32 14.35
CA THR A 60 13.42 20.42 13.38
C THR A 60 12.46 20.07 12.26
N TYR A 61 12.45 18.79 11.83
CA TYR A 61 11.52 18.29 10.82
C TYR A 61 11.42 16.76 10.86
N THR A 62 10.36 16.25 10.24
CA THR A 62 10.22 14.85 9.85
C THR A 62 9.90 14.77 8.36
N ALA A 63 10.37 13.72 7.68
CA ALA A 63 10.05 13.50 6.27
C ALA A 63 9.95 12.01 5.94
N PRO A 64 8.99 11.59 5.09
CA PRO A 64 8.90 10.21 4.66
C PRO A 64 9.95 9.96 3.57
N LEU A 65 10.80 8.95 3.77
CA LEU A 65 11.69 8.39 2.75
C LEU A 65 11.05 7.16 2.09
N GLU A 66 11.74 6.51 1.16
CA GLU A 66 11.21 5.31 0.49
C GLU A 66 10.91 4.16 1.46
N THR A 67 11.73 4.01 2.51
CA THR A 67 11.65 2.87 3.43
C THR A 67 11.64 3.25 4.92
N SER A 68 11.84 4.51 5.27
CA SER A 68 11.96 4.99 6.66
C SER A 68 11.46 6.43 6.80
N ILE A 69 11.39 6.93 8.03
CA ILE A 69 11.13 8.35 8.30
C ILE A 69 12.44 9.04 8.68
N GLU A 70 12.79 10.10 7.96
CA GLU A 70 13.90 10.98 8.36
C GLU A 70 13.46 11.89 9.50
N ILE A 71 14.29 12.03 10.53
CA ILE A 71 14.05 12.92 11.67
C ILE A 71 15.27 13.82 11.83
N GLY A 72 15.09 15.11 11.57
CA GLY A 72 16.11 16.13 11.80
C GLY A 72 16.12 16.56 13.26
N ILE A 73 17.27 16.44 13.94
CA ILE A 73 17.38 16.72 15.37
C ILE A 73 18.50 17.70 15.71
N GLN A 74 18.34 18.41 16.83
CA GLN A 74 19.37 19.24 17.44
C GLN A 74 19.33 19.10 18.98
N PRO A 75 20.48 18.88 19.64
CA PRO A 75 21.80 18.61 19.06
C PRO A 75 21.87 17.23 18.37
N TYR A 76 22.69 17.12 17.33
CA TYR A 76 22.97 15.85 16.66
C TYR A 76 24.17 15.17 17.33
N ASN A 77 23.92 14.25 18.27
CA ASN A 77 24.95 13.50 18.98
C ASN A 77 24.46 12.07 19.30
N GLU A 78 25.35 11.21 19.79
CA GLU A 78 25.02 9.80 20.05
C GLU A 78 23.88 9.62 21.06
N GLU A 79 23.80 10.44 22.10
CA GLU A 79 22.75 10.35 23.11
C GLU A 79 21.37 10.61 22.51
N THR A 80 21.25 11.68 21.71
CA THR A 80 19.99 12.04 21.06
C THR A 80 19.64 11.05 19.95
N ILE A 81 20.60 10.57 19.17
CA ILE A 81 20.38 9.52 18.16
C ILE A 81 19.86 8.23 18.81
N ASN A 82 20.50 7.79 19.89
CA ASN A 82 20.10 6.57 20.59
C ASN A 82 18.68 6.68 21.16
N TYR A 83 18.32 7.84 21.69
CA TYR A 83 16.96 8.11 22.16
C TYR A 83 15.89 7.81 21.10
N PHE A 84 16.04 8.35 19.88
CA PHE A 84 15.07 8.10 18.81
C PHE A 84 15.12 6.65 18.30
N ASN A 85 16.31 6.07 18.21
CA ASN A 85 16.48 4.68 17.78
C ASN A 85 15.84 3.68 18.76
N GLU A 86 15.85 3.95 20.07
CA GLU A 86 15.19 3.12 21.07
C GLU A 86 13.66 3.17 20.96
N ILE A 87 13.11 4.32 20.63
CA ILE A 87 11.65 4.53 20.54
C ILE A 87 11.09 3.96 19.24
N PHE A 88 11.75 4.27 18.11
CA PHE A 88 11.20 3.97 16.79
C PHE A 88 11.86 2.77 16.11
N GLY A 89 13.04 2.36 16.57
CA GLY A 89 13.82 1.27 15.98
C GLY A 89 14.71 1.74 14.83
N VAL A 90 15.97 1.28 14.83
CA VAL A 90 17.05 1.69 13.90
C VAL A 90 16.68 1.52 12.41
N ASN A 91 15.80 0.57 12.07
CA ASN A 91 15.42 0.31 10.68
C ASN A 91 14.23 1.15 10.19
N ASN A 92 13.51 1.80 11.10
CA ASN A 92 12.29 2.55 10.76
C ASN A 92 12.53 4.05 10.63
N VAL A 93 13.62 4.55 11.23
CA VAL A 93 13.96 5.97 11.22
C VAL A 93 15.40 6.21 10.78
N SER A 94 15.61 7.33 10.10
CA SER A 94 16.93 7.86 9.74
C SER A 94 17.14 9.16 10.51
N ILE A 95 18.12 9.20 11.41
CA ILE A 95 18.38 10.38 12.25
C ILE A 95 19.48 11.22 11.63
N VAL A 96 19.19 12.49 11.37
CA VAL A 96 20.09 13.43 10.71
C VAL A 96 20.24 14.73 11.49
N ASP A 97 21.30 15.48 11.17
CA ASP A 97 21.53 16.80 11.77
C ASP A 97 20.50 17.82 11.25
N GLY A 98 19.60 18.23 12.13
CA GLY A 98 18.54 19.19 11.83
C GLY A 98 19.01 20.63 11.62
N GLY A 99 20.29 20.92 11.87
CA GLY A 99 20.89 22.22 11.58
C GLY A 99 21.17 22.48 10.11
N GLN A 100 21.21 21.43 9.28
CA GLN A 100 21.38 21.54 7.85
C GLN A 100 20.00 21.59 7.19
N GLN A 101 19.68 22.71 6.53
CA GLN A 101 18.40 22.87 5.84
C GLN A 101 18.23 21.74 4.81
N ALA A 102 17.11 21.02 4.90
CA ALA A 102 16.73 20.01 3.92
C ALA A 102 16.73 20.64 2.52
N VAL A 103 17.66 20.20 1.66
CA VAL A 103 17.69 20.61 0.26
C VAL A 103 16.65 19.78 -0.47
N ILE A 104 15.60 20.43 -0.98
CA ILE A 104 14.62 19.78 -1.84
C ILE A 104 15.37 19.25 -3.07
N MET A 105 15.50 17.93 -3.21
CA MET A 105 15.88 17.34 -4.48
C MET A 105 14.76 17.64 -5.49
N SER A 106 15.04 18.54 -6.43
CA SER A 106 14.11 18.90 -7.50
C SER A 106 13.92 17.73 -8.46
N SER A 107 13.00 16.83 -8.11
CA SER A 107 12.38 15.92 -9.08
C SER A 107 11.34 16.72 -9.85
N ASN A 108 11.78 17.35 -10.95
CA ASN A 108 10.99 18.06 -11.96
C ASN A 108 9.51 18.34 -11.59
N VAL A 109 9.28 19.43 -10.84
CA VAL A 109 7.97 19.88 -10.32
C VAL A 109 7.10 20.52 -11.43
N ASN A 110 7.17 20.01 -12.66
CA ASN A 110 6.46 20.59 -13.80
C ASN A 110 5.07 20.00 -14.04
N GLU A 111 4.45 19.35 -13.05
CA GLU A 111 3.18 18.63 -13.23
C GLU A 111 2.10 18.94 -12.17
N LEU A 112 2.27 19.97 -11.32
CA LEU A 112 1.30 20.28 -10.25
C LEU A 112 0.56 21.62 -10.39
N LEU A 113 0.79 22.41 -11.44
CA LEU A 113 0.10 23.69 -11.65
C LEU A 113 -0.33 23.88 -13.11
N ARG A 114 -1.17 22.98 -13.62
CA ARG A 114 -1.87 23.22 -14.88
C ARG A 114 -3.33 22.79 -14.80
N ASP A 115 -4.10 23.74 -14.29
CA ASP A 115 -5.49 24.06 -14.62
C ASP A 115 -6.56 23.00 -14.31
N GLU A 116 -7.31 23.27 -13.24
CA GLU A 116 -8.73 22.95 -13.23
C GLU A 116 -9.43 23.77 -14.34
N GLU A 117 -10.04 23.09 -15.31
CA GLU A 117 -11.45 23.35 -15.64
C GLU A 117 -12.04 22.27 -16.56
N THR A 118 -13.20 21.76 -16.12
CA THR A 118 -14.34 21.23 -16.89
C THR A 118 -14.31 19.84 -17.57
N SER A 119 -15.17 19.00 -16.96
CA SER A 119 -16.22 18.18 -17.61
C SER A 119 -15.90 16.76 -18.06
N GLU A 120 -16.60 15.85 -17.37
CA GLU A 120 -17.24 14.60 -17.81
C GLU A 120 -16.40 13.53 -18.54
N GLU A 121 -16.36 12.31 -17.98
CA GLU A 121 -17.27 11.23 -18.40
C GLU A 121 -16.82 9.86 -17.85
N ASN A 122 -17.78 9.11 -17.32
CA ASN A 122 -17.65 7.77 -16.74
C ASN A 122 -17.00 6.73 -17.68
N GLY A 123 -15.73 6.38 -17.47
CA GLY A 123 -14.98 5.55 -18.43
C GLY A 123 -14.36 4.22 -17.95
N SER A 124 -14.47 3.83 -16.67
CA SER A 124 -13.71 2.66 -16.16
C SER A 124 -14.55 1.39 -15.94
N VAL A 125 -15.80 1.55 -15.52
CA VAL A 125 -16.64 0.39 -15.16
C VAL A 125 -17.10 -0.41 -16.40
N ILE A 126 -17.23 0.23 -17.57
CA ILE A 126 -17.77 -0.40 -18.80
C ILE A 126 -16.75 -1.36 -19.46
N LYS A 127 -15.44 -1.13 -19.32
CA LYS A 127 -14.42 -2.01 -19.93
C LYS A 127 -14.36 -3.38 -19.26
N THR A 128 -14.61 -3.47 -17.97
CA THR A 128 -14.60 -4.76 -17.25
C THR A 128 -15.84 -5.60 -17.55
N PHE A 129 -17.01 -4.97 -17.70
CA PHE A 129 -18.25 -5.69 -18.06
C PHE A 129 -18.27 -6.19 -19.51
N THR A 130 -17.68 -5.44 -20.46
CA THR A 130 -17.61 -5.88 -21.87
C THR A 130 -16.69 -7.10 -22.05
N ILE A 131 -15.59 -7.19 -21.31
CA ILE A 131 -14.70 -8.37 -21.33
C ILE A 131 -15.41 -9.61 -20.75
N LEU A 132 -16.16 -9.46 -19.66
CA LEU A 132 -16.89 -10.57 -19.03
C LEU A 132 -18.04 -11.09 -19.91
N ALA A 133 -18.77 -10.19 -20.60
CA ALA A 133 -19.82 -10.56 -21.53
C ALA A 133 -19.30 -11.34 -22.75
N ALA A 134 -18.12 -10.98 -23.27
CA ALA A 134 -17.49 -11.69 -24.39
C ALA A 134 -17.11 -13.15 -24.05
N ILE A 135 -16.67 -13.40 -22.81
CA ILE A 135 -16.31 -14.75 -22.33
C ILE A 135 -17.56 -15.63 -22.18
N ILE A 136 -18.68 -15.06 -21.70
CA ILE A 136 -19.94 -15.81 -21.52
C ILE A 136 -20.54 -16.22 -22.87
N VAL A 137 -20.47 -15.36 -23.89
CA VAL A 137 -20.97 -15.69 -25.26
C VAL A 137 -20.13 -16.78 -25.91
N LEU A 138 -18.80 -16.77 -25.73
CA LEU A 138 -17.91 -17.80 -26.26
C LEU A 138 -18.13 -19.17 -25.59
N CYS A 139 -18.29 -19.21 -24.26
CA CYS A 139 -18.54 -20.46 -23.53
C CYS A 139 -19.96 -21.03 -23.76
N GLY A 140 -20.98 -20.17 -23.88
CA GLY A 140 -22.35 -20.56 -24.18
C GLY A 140 -22.54 -21.06 -25.63
N GLY A 141 -21.84 -20.46 -26.60
CA GLY A 141 -21.91 -20.86 -28.00
C GLY A 141 -21.34 -22.26 -28.26
N ILE A 142 -20.23 -22.62 -27.61
CA ILE A 142 -19.58 -23.93 -27.77
C ILE A 142 -20.46 -25.06 -27.21
N SER A 143 -21.10 -24.84 -26.06
CA SER A 143 -21.98 -25.82 -25.42
C SER A 143 -23.28 -26.06 -26.22
N ALA A 144 -23.90 -25.00 -26.78
CA ALA A 144 -25.06 -25.13 -27.67
C ALA A 144 -24.73 -25.82 -29.02
N PHE A 145 -23.54 -25.56 -29.57
CA PHE A 145 -23.10 -26.17 -30.83
C PHE A 145 -22.85 -27.69 -30.69
N ILE A 146 -22.25 -28.12 -29.58
CA ILE A 146 -22.02 -29.55 -29.29
C ILE A 146 -23.35 -30.30 -29.11
N LEU A 147 -24.33 -29.68 -28.45
CA LEU A 147 -25.66 -30.28 -28.25
C LEU A 147 -26.46 -30.41 -29.56
N ARG A 148 -26.36 -29.43 -30.48
CA ARG A 148 -27.00 -29.50 -31.80
C ARG A 148 -26.43 -30.62 -32.68
N LYS A 149 -25.11 -30.80 -32.69
CA LYS A 149 -24.47 -31.87 -33.48
C LYS A 149 -24.89 -33.28 -33.03
N LYS A 150 -25.21 -33.45 -31.75
CA LYS A 150 -25.65 -34.74 -31.19
C LYS A 150 -27.10 -35.10 -31.55
N ARG A 151 -27.96 -34.11 -31.85
CA ARG A 151 -29.35 -34.34 -32.31
C ARG A 151 -29.50 -34.73 -33.77
N ILE A 152 -28.51 -34.44 -34.62
CA ILE A 152 -28.56 -34.74 -36.06
C ILE A 152 -28.13 -36.20 -36.37
N LYS A 153 -27.59 -36.92 -35.36
CA LYS A 153 -27.10 -38.30 -35.50
C LYS A 153 -27.99 -39.37 -34.85
N ASN A 154 -29.18 -39.01 -34.37
CA ASN A 154 -30.21 -39.96 -33.92
C ASN A 154 -31.45 -39.86 -34.80
#